data_AF-A0A430HH69-F1
#
_entry.id   AF-A0A430HH69-F1
#
_cell.length_a   1.000
_cell.length_b   1.000
_cell.length_c   1.000
_cell.angle_alpha   90.00
_cell.angle_beta   90.00
_cell.angle_gamma   90.00
#
_symmetry.space_group_name_H-M   'P 1'
#
loop_
_entity.id
_entity.type
_entity.pdbx_description
1 polymer ?
#
loop_
_entity_poly.entity_id
_entity_poly.type
_entity_poly.pdbx_seq_one_letter_code
_entity_poly.pdbx_strand_id
1 'polypeptide(L)'
;MVPVWDVQVNYIWKQVFPMGKVVRVHHAYRPFVSRGPGEWGRARISQHATAPTRTSSTFGKNWRRAPGNMVQAEHVSYILKTGNTWKRGINNFTLNAIKRHPAEIVSLCFPGTSRQIDADTFQVRLSNSQPSDAPPVDFGNIDGSEDYTGLMSVPAQ
;
A
#
# COMPACT_ATOMS: atom_id res chain seq x y z
N MET A 1 25.78 16.26 8.80
CA MET A 1 25.24 14.88 8.84
C MET A 1 23.91 14.95 9.56
N VAL A 2 22.79 14.68 8.88
CA VAL A 2 21.45 14.69 9.50
C VAL A 2 21.20 13.28 10.05
N PRO A 3 20.80 13.09 11.32
CA PRO A 3 20.53 11.76 11.85
C PRO A 3 19.33 11.14 11.12
N VAL A 4 19.53 9.92 10.62
CA VAL A 4 18.45 9.08 10.10
C VAL A 4 17.83 8.36 11.30
N TRP A 5 16.61 8.74 11.66
CA TRP A 5 15.84 8.12 12.73
C TRP A 5 14.72 7.26 12.14
N ASP A 6 14.39 6.17 12.83
CA ASP A 6 13.28 5.28 12.51
C ASP A 6 12.31 5.27 13.71
N VAL A 7 11.01 5.25 13.44
CA VAL A 7 9.96 5.26 14.46
C VAL A 7 9.06 4.05 14.23
N GLN A 8 8.95 3.20 15.26
CA GLN A 8 8.09 2.03 15.25
C GLN A 8 7.10 2.06 16.43
N VAL A 9 5.81 1.89 16.13
CA VAL A 9 4.74 1.77 17.13
C VAL A 9 4.12 0.38 17.03
N ASN A 10 4.17 -0.39 18.12
CA ASN A 10 3.60 -1.75 18.18
C ASN A 10 2.45 -1.79 19.19
N TYR A 11 1.30 -2.31 18.77
CA TYR A 11 0.16 -2.58 19.65
C TYR A 11 0.12 -4.07 19.98
N ILE A 12 0.07 -4.42 21.26
CA ILE A 12 0.14 -5.81 21.75
C ILE A 12 -1.07 -6.10 22.63
N TRP A 13 -1.72 -7.23 22.43
CA TRP A 13 -2.82 -7.71 23.25
C TRP A 13 -2.74 -9.23 23.45
N LYS A 14 -3.41 -9.73 24.50
CA LYS A 14 -3.55 -11.17 24.74
C LYS A 14 -4.75 -11.71 23.95
N GLN A 15 -4.55 -12.80 23.21
CA GLN A 15 -5.60 -13.50 22.46
C GLN A 15 -5.67 -14.97 22.92
N VAL A 16 -6.86 -15.42 23.29
CA VAL A 16 -7.12 -16.84 23.59
C VAL A 16 -7.54 -17.55 22.31
N PHE A 17 -6.94 -18.70 22.01
CA PHE A 17 -7.26 -19.54 20.85
C PHE A 17 -7.96 -20.83 21.31
N PRO A 18 -9.30 -20.90 21.25
CA PRO A 18 -10.02 -22.10 21.63
C PRO A 18 -9.68 -23.26 20.67
N MET A 19 -9.53 -24.46 21.22
CA MET A 19 -9.15 -25.65 20.46
C MET A 19 -10.13 -25.91 19.31
N GLY A 20 -9.60 -26.05 18.10
CA GLY A 20 -10.36 -26.41 16.90
C GLY A 20 -11.37 -25.35 16.42
N LYS A 21 -11.34 -24.13 16.98
CA LYS A 21 -12.25 -23.05 16.60
C LYS A 21 -11.54 -22.00 15.74
N VAL A 22 -12.28 -21.40 14.81
CA VAL A 22 -11.81 -20.27 14.00
C VAL A 22 -11.97 -18.99 14.81
N VAL A 23 -10.88 -18.25 14.98
CA VAL A 23 -10.88 -16.89 15.54
C VAL A 23 -10.81 -15.89 14.40
N ARG A 24 -11.69 -14.88 14.42
CA ARG A 24 -11.68 -13.77 13.46
C ARG A 24 -11.11 -12.53 14.15
N VAL A 25 -10.10 -11.92 13.55
CA VAL A 25 -9.46 -10.69 14.03
C VAL A 25 -9.74 -9.59 13.02
N HIS A 26 -10.16 -8.43 13.51
CA HIS A 26 -10.44 -7.25 12.69
C HIS A 26 -9.63 -6.06 13.21
N HIS A 27 -8.92 -5.37 12.32
CA HIS A 27 -8.20 -4.14 12.62
C HIS A 27 -8.77 -3.01 11.77
N ALA A 28 -9.03 -1.87 12.39
CA ALA A 28 -9.38 -0.63 11.73
C ALA A 28 -8.51 0.49 12.30
N TYR A 29 -7.79 1.19 11.44
CA TYR A 29 -6.92 2.29 11.81
C TYR A 29 -6.74 3.21 10.61
N ARG A 30 -6.33 4.46 10.89
CA ARG A 30 -5.88 5.40 9.86
C ARG A 30 -4.36 5.28 9.76
N PRO A 31 -3.81 4.77 8.64
CA PRO A 31 -2.37 4.59 8.53
C PRO A 31 -1.67 5.94 8.40
N PHE A 32 -0.40 5.96 8.79
CA PHE A 32 0.50 7.04 8.42
C PHE A 32 0.89 6.91 6.95
N VAL A 33 0.97 8.05 6.26
CA VAL A 33 1.41 8.16 4.88
C VAL A 33 2.66 9.02 4.82
N SER A 34 3.63 8.58 4.03
CA SER A 34 4.73 9.44 3.62
C SER A 34 4.31 10.20 2.37
N ARG A 35 4.52 11.51 2.38
CA ARG A 35 4.35 12.37 1.19
C ARG A 35 5.70 12.85 0.73
N GLY A 36 5.86 12.97 -0.58
CA GLY A 36 7.03 13.56 -1.18
C GLY A 36 6.79 13.86 -2.66
N PRO A 37 7.74 14.53 -3.32
CA PRO A 37 7.75 14.58 -4.77
C PRO A 37 7.56 13.15 -5.27
N GLY A 38 6.66 12.87 -6.19
CA GLY A 38 6.47 11.47 -6.60
C GLY A 38 7.66 10.90 -7.38
N GLU A 39 8.81 11.58 -7.43
CA GLU A 39 10.09 11.07 -7.89
C GLU A 39 10.56 10.02 -6.88
N TRP A 40 10.30 10.26 -5.60
CA TRP A 40 10.41 9.29 -4.51
C TRP A 40 9.47 8.11 -4.76
N GLY A 41 8.24 8.40 -5.22
CA GLY A 41 7.29 7.37 -5.65
C GLY A 41 7.78 6.58 -6.86
N ARG A 42 8.34 7.22 -7.89
CA ARG A 42 8.94 6.54 -9.05
C ARG A 42 10.11 5.68 -8.65
N ALA A 43 11.01 6.20 -7.82
CA ALA A 43 12.17 5.46 -7.32
C ALA A 43 11.69 4.21 -6.56
N ARG A 44 10.74 4.36 -5.64
CA ARG A 44 10.14 3.23 -4.89
C ARG A 44 9.44 2.23 -5.79
N ILE A 45 8.60 2.68 -6.72
CA ILE A 45 7.93 1.79 -7.69
C ILE A 45 8.98 1.06 -8.53
N SER A 46 10.02 1.74 -9.01
CA SER A 46 11.09 1.09 -9.80
C SER A 46 11.94 0.11 -9.00
N GLN A 47 12.11 0.33 -7.70
CA GLN A 47 12.87 -0.55 -6.81
C GLN A 47 12.07 -1.80 -6.40
N HIS A 48 10.74 -1.67 -6.24
CA HIS A 48 9.90 -2.73 -5.69
C HIS A 48 9.01 -3.43 -6.73
N ALA A 49 8.81 -2.86 -7.91
CA ALA A 49 8.05 -3.52 -8.98
C ALA A 49 8.92 -4.60 -9.63
N THR A 50 8.59 -5.87 -9.35
CA THR A 50 9.21 -7.04 -10.00
C THR A 50 8.83 -7.20 -11.48
N ALA A 51 7.82 -6.45 -11.96
CA ALA A 51 7.48 -6.26 -13.36
C ALA A 51 6.69 -4.95 -13.56
N PRO A 52 6.75 -4.28 -14.74
CA PRO A 52 5.90 -3.15 -15.01
C PRO A 52 4.43 -3.58 -15.07
N THR A 53 3.70 -3.37 -13.99
CA THR A 53 2.24 -3.53 -13.97
C THR A 53 1.58 -2.47 -14.86
N ARG A 54 0.37 -2.75 -15.36
CA ARG A 54 -0.42 -1.75 -16.12
C ARG A 54 -0.55 -0.44 -15.35
N THR A 55 -0.63 -0.51 -14.03
CA THR A 55 -0.67 0.63 -13.12
C THR A 55 0.65 1.42 -13.06
N SER A 56 1.82 0.77 -12.98
CA SER A 56 3.11 1.48 -12.97
C SER A 56 3.43 2.18 -14.30
N SER A 57 3.00 1.59 -15.43
CA SER A 57 3.17 2.24 -16.74
C SER A 57 2.28 3.48 -16.94
N THR A 58 1.09 3.49 -16.33
CA THR A 58 0.17 4.64 -16.33
C THR A 58 0.69 5.74 -15.42
N PHE A 59 1.19 5.38 -14.23
CA PHE A 59 1.89 6.28 -13.33
C PHE A 59 3.07 6.98 -14.04
N GLY A 60 3.91 6.21 -14.73
CA GLY A 60 5.04 6.75 -15.49
C GLY A 60 4.65 7.69 -16.64
N LYS A 61 3.49 7.48 -17.28
CA LYS A 61 2.97 8.37 -18.34
C LYS A 61 2.46 9.70 -17.77
N ASN A 62 1.67 9.65 -16.70
CA ASN A 62 1.13 10.85 -16.06
C ASN A 62 2.25 11.67 -15.41
N TRP A 63 3.26 11.01 -14.85
CA TRP A 63 4.48 11.65 -14.37
C TRP A 63 5.18 12.52 -15.43
N ARG A 64 5.41 11.96 -16.63
CA ARG A 64 6.08 12.66 -17.74
C ARG A 64 5.29 13.87 -18.25
N ARG A 65 4.00 13.96 -17.92
CA ARG A 65 3.11 15.06 -18.30
C ARG A 65 2.93 16.09 -17.20
N ALA A 66 3.37 15.80 -15.98
CA ALA A 66 3.23 16.70 -14.85
C ALA A 66 4.23 17.87 -14.96
N PRO A 67 3.83 19.11 -14.60
CA PRO A 67 4.74 20.25 -14.55
C PRO A 67 5.94 19.95 -13.65
N GLY A 68 7.15 20.26 -14.12
CA GLY A 68 8.38 19.96 -13.38
C GLY A 68 8.66 18.46 -13.18
N ASN A 69 7.94 17.57 -13.90
CA ASN A 69 7.95 16.13 -13.65
C ASN A 69 7.66 15.83 -12.17
N MET A 70 6.64 16.45 -11.56
CA MET A 70 6.27 16.21 -10.17
C MET A 70 4.79 15.82 -10.04
N VAL A 71 4.52 14.61 -9.55
CA VAL A 71 3.18 14.15 -9.15
C VAL A 71 3.20 14.01 -7.64
N GLN A 72 2.26 14.63 -6.93
CA GLN A 72 2.09 14.38 -5.50
C GLN A 72 1.67 12.92 -5.30
N ALA A 73 2.35 12.25 -4.36
CA ALA A 73 2.08 10.87 -4.03
C ALA A 73 2.06 10.66 -2.51
N GLU A 74 1.16 9.78 -2.09
CA GLU A 74 1.06 9.22 -0.76
C GLU A 74 1.52 7.77 -0.80
N HIS A 75 2.42 7.44 0.10
CA HIS A 75 3.01 6.11 0.21
C HIS A 75 2.50 5.45 1.47
N VAL A 76 1.88 4.27 1.33
CA VAL A 76 1.50 3.42 2.47
C VAL A 76 2.14 2.04 2.30
N SER A 77 2.88 1.61 3.31
CA SER A 77 3.50 0.28 3.31
C SER A 77 2.58 -0.72 4.00
N TYR A 78 2.45 -1.91 3.42
CA TYR A 78 1.74 -3.01 4.06
C TYR A 78 2.68 -4.20 4.27
N ILE A 79 2.84 -4.63 5.51
CA ILE A 79 3.80 -5.67 5.89
C ILE A 79 3.11 -7.03 5.87
N LEU A 80 3.43 -7.86 4.86
CA LEU A 80 2.96 -9.25 4.79
C LEU A 80 3.95 -10.28 5.32
N LYS A 81 5.25 -9.96 5.34
CA LYS A 81 6.33 -10.86 5.74
C LYS A 81 6.14 -11.46 7.14
N THR A 82 5.57 -10.68 8.07
CA THR A 82 5.26 -11.14 9.44
C THR A 82 4.23 -12.26 9.46
N GLY A 83 3.41 -12.41 8.41
CA GLY A 83 2.49 -13.54 8.26
C GLY A 83 3.19 -14.90 8.15
N ASN A 84 4.49 -14.95 7.89
CA ASN A 84 5.26 -16.19 7.86
C ASN A 84 5.48 -16.79 9.26
N THR A 85 5.19 -16.07 10.35
CA THR A 85 5.27 -16.62 11.71
C THR A 85 4.10 -17.57 12.03
N TRP A 86 3.02 -17.56 11.24
CA TRP A 86 1.93 -18.52 11.37
C TRP A 86 2.34 -19.90 10.82
N LYS A 87 1.88 -20.98 11.46
CA LYS A 87 2.25 -22.38 11.13
C LYS A 87 2.22 -22.75 9.64
N ARG A 88 1.33 -22.14 8.85
CA ARG A 88 1.19 -22.40 7.40
C ARG A 88 1.31 -21.12 6.54
N GLY A 89 1.85 -20.04 7.10
CA GLY A 89 1.87 -18.72 6.45
C GLY A 89 0.46 -18.17 6.19
N ILE A 90 0.36 -17.28 5.21
CA ILE A 90 -0.91 -16.72 4.75
C ILE A 90 -1.44 -17.55 3.59
N ASN A 91 -2.57 -18.24 3.81
CA ASN A 91 -3.19 -19.07 2.78
C ASN A 91 -3.84 -18.21 1.68
N ASN A 92 -4.82 -17.39 2.03
CA ASN A 92 -5.51 -16.51 1.07
C ASN A 92 -5.39 -15.07 1.52
N PHE A 93 -4.90 -14.22 0.61
CA PHE A 93 -4.80 -12.78 0.83
C PHE A 93 -5.56 -12.04 -0.27
N THR A 94 -6.35 -11.05 0.15
CA THR A 94 -7.03 -10.12 -0.75
C THR A 94 -6.78 -8.71 -0.24
N LEU A 95 -6.22 -7.87 -1.11
CA LEU A 95 -6.09 -6.43 -0.89
C LEU A 95 -7.03 -5.72 -1.85
N ASN A 96 -7.89 -4.87 -1.30
CA ASN A 96 -8.68 -3.91 -2.07
C ASN A 96 -8.11 -2.51 -1.77
N ALA A 97 -7.44 -1.91 -2.74
CA ALA A 97 -7.03 -0.51 -2.68
C ALA A 97 -8.13 0.33 -3.33
N ILE A 98 -8.82 1.12 -2.52
CA ILE A 98 -9.93 1.98 -2.95
C ILE A 98 -9.39 3.40 -3.11
N LYS A 99 -9.60 3.99 -4.27
CA LYS A 99 -9.28 5.39 -4.57
C LYS A 99 -10.26 6.32 -3.89
N ARG A 100 -9.80 7.53 -3.56
CA ARG A 100 -10.67 8.64 -3.14
C ARG A 100 -11.35 9.30 -4.33
N HIS A 101 -10.68 9.28 -5.48
CA HIS A 101 -11.20 9.84 -6.72
C HIS A 101 -10.80 8.95 -7.92
N PRO A 102 -11.68 8.72 -8.92
CA PRO A 102 -11.38 7.84 -10.06
C PRO A 102 -10.10 8.21 -10.82
N ALA A 103 -9.75 9.50 -10.83
CA ALA A 103 -8.54 10.04 -11.47
C ALA A 103 -7.23 9.79 -10.68
N GLU A 104 -7.31 9.31 -9.44
CA GLU A 104 -6.12 8.89 -8.68
C GLU A 104 -5.47 7.68 -9.35
N ILE A 105 -4.16 7.59 -9.20
CA ILE A 105 -3.36 6.49 -9.70
C ILE A 105 -2.98 5.62 -8.52
N VAL A 106 -3.24 4.32 -8.61
CA VAL A 106 -2.80 3.36 -7.58
C VAL A 106 -1.75 2.46 -8.19
N SER A 107 -0.57 2.39 -7.57
CA SER A 107 0.48 1.43 -7.91
C SER A 107 0.60 0.39 -6.80
N LEU A 108 0.59 -0.89 -7.20
CA LEU A 108 0.69 -2.03 -6.29
C LEU A 108 1.88 -2.88 -6.74
N CYS A 109 2.92 -2.95 -5.90
CA CYS A 109 4.12 -3.75 -6.14
C CYS A 109 3.98 -5.18 -5.57
N PHE A 110 2.80 -5.79 -5.68
CA PHE A 110 2.54 -7.15 -5.22
C PHE A 110 2.78 -8.15 -6.35
N PRO A 111 3.37 -9.33 -6.08
CA PRO A 111 3.67 -10.35 -7.09
C PRO A 111 2.42 -11.09 -7.64
N GLY A 112 1.22 -10.66 -7.27
CA GLY A 112 -0.05 -11.32 -7.60
C GLY A 112 -0.74 -10.75 -8.83
N THR A 113 -1.84 -11.39 -9.22
CA THR A 113 -2.74 -10.84 -10.23
C THR A 113 -3.46 -9.63 -9.65
N SER A 114 -3.18 -8.46 -10.22
CA SER A 114 -3.93 -7.22 -9.96
C SER A 114 -5.00 -7.02 -11.02
N ARG A 115 -6.20 -6.64 -10.60
CA ARG A 115 -7.29 -6.24 -11.50
C ARG A 115 -8.06 -5.08 -10.91
N GLN A 116 -8.50 -4.17 -11.76
CA GLN A 116 -9.51 -3.19 -11.39
C GLN A 116 -10.88 -3.89 -11.37
N ILE A 117 -11.58 -3.84 -10.24
CA ILE A 117 -12.89 -4.51 -10.08
C ILE A 117 -14.07 -3.54 -10.22
N ASP A 118 -13.83 -2.23 -10.01
CA ASP A 118 -14.78 -1.14 -10.26
C ASP A 118 -14.01 0.17 -10.55
N ALA A 119 -14.71 1.30 -10.68
CA ALA A 119 -14.09 2.59 -11.02
C ALA A 119 -12.96 3.00 -10.06
N ASP A 120 -13.08 2.65 -8.79
CA ASP A 120 -12.25 3.15 -7.70
C ASP A 120 -11.41 2.05 -7.03
N THR A 121 -11.72 0.79 -7.26
CA THR A 121 -11.12 -0.33 -6.51
C THR A 121 -10.20 -1.19 -7.36
N PHE A 122 -8.96 -1.30 -6.89
CA PHE A 122 -7.94 -2.21 -7.39
C PHE A 122 -7.79 -3.38 -6.42
N GLN A 123 -8.01 -4.59 -6.94
CA GLN A 123 -7.89 -5.82 -6.17
C GLN A 123 -6.60 -6.57 -6.53
N VAL A 124 -5.87 -6.99 -5.49
CA VAL A 124 -4.80 -7.99 -5.58
C VAL A 124 -5.22 -9.23 -4.82
N ARG A 125 -5.00 -10.40 -5.42
CA ARG A 125 -5.15 -11.69 -4.74
C ARG A 125 -3.84 -12.44 -4.75
N LEU A 126 -3.50 -13.03 -3.59
CA LEU A 126 -2.39 -13.97 -3.44
C LEU A 126 -2.93 -15.25 -2.80
N SER A 127 -2.43 -16.39 -3.25
CA SER A 127 -2.68 -17.70 -2.66
C SER A 127 -1.36 -18.37 -2.27
N ASN A 128 -1.36 -19.09 -1.15
CA ASN A 128 -0.20 -19.79 -0.59
C ASN A 128 1.08 -18.94 -0.55
N SER A 129 0.93 -17.65 -0.23
CA SER A 129 2.06 -16.72 -0.25
C SER A 129 2.95 -16.92 0.98
N GLN A 130 4.25 -17.04 0.74
CA GLN A 130 5.31 -16.83 1.72
C GLN A 130 6.00 -15.50 1.37
N PRO A 131 5.47 -14.36 1.83
CA PRO A 131 5.96 -13.05 1.40
C PRO A 131 7.38 -12.85 1.93
N SER A 132 8.36 -12.63 1.05
CA SER A 132 9.75 -12.36 1.44
C SER A 132 9.92 -10.93 1.96
N ASP A 133 9.05 -10.00 1.54
CA ASP A 133 9.20 -8.56 1.73
C ASP A 133 7.86 -7.87 2.04
N ALA A 134 7.94 -6.59 2.42
CA ALA A 134 6.80 -5.70 2.62
C ALA A 134 6.61 -4.84 1.36
N PRO A 135 5.75 -5.25 0.40
CA PRO A 135 5.54 -4.46 -0.80
C PRO A 135 4.87 -3.12 -0.46
N PRO A 136 5.35 -1.99 -1.01
CA PRO A 136 4.67 -0.71 -0.88
C PRO A 136 3.37 -0.68 -1.69
N VAL A 137 2.41 0.13 -1.22
CA VAL A 137 1.22 0.58 -1.95
C VAL A 137 1.35 2.09 -2.13
N ASP A 138 1.33 2.55 -3.37
CA ASP A 138 1.50 3.97 -3.69
C ASP A 138 0.23 4.54 -4.30
N PHE A 139 -0.25 5.65 -3.74
CA PHE A 139 -1.33 6.47 -4.27
C PHE A 139 -0.73 7.73 -4.88
N GLY A 140 -0.99 7.99 -6.14
CA GLY A 140 -0.48 9.13 -6.89
C GLY A 140 -1.59 9.99 -7.46
N ASN A 141 -1.24 11.21 -7.85
CA ASN A 141 -2.20 12.20 -8.35
C ASN A 141 -3.25 12.53 -7.27
N ILE A 142 -2.77 12.69 -6.05
CA ILE A 142 -3.57 13.03 -4.89
C ILE A 142 -3.78 14.54 -4.86
N ASP A 143 -4.97 14.99 -4.46
CA ASP A 143 -5.20 16.41 -4.22
C ASP A 143 -4.29 16.87 -3.08
N GLY A 144 -3.61 18.00 -3.28
CA GLY A 144 -2.60 18.55 -2.37
C GLY A 144 -3.19 19.10 -1.08
N SER A 145 -4.19 18.45 -0.48
CA SER A 145 -4.75 18.85 0.81
C SER A 145 -3.60 19.01 1.82
N GLU A 146 -3.48 20.22 2.35
CA GLU A 146 -2.44 20.69 3.27
C GLU A 146 -2.55 20.06 4.67
N ASP A 147 -3.08 18.84 4.76
CA ASP A 147 -3.21 18.13 6.03
C ASP A 147 -1.85 17.49 6.37
N TYR A 148 -0.98 18.27 7.01
CA TYR A 148 0.38 17.86 7.41
C TYR A 148 0.40 16.89 8.61
N THR A 149 -0.74 16.34 9.02
CA THR A 149 -0.83 15.35 10.10
C THR A 149 -0.12 14.03 9.78
N GLY A 150 0.20 13.78 8.50
CA GLY A 150 0.82 12.55 8.04
C GLY A 150 -0.13 11.35 8.10
N LEU A 151 -1.41 11.57 8.36
CA LEU A 151 -2.44 10.55 8.32
C LEU A 151 -3.02 10.43 6.91
N MET A 152 -3.35 9.20 6.51
CA MET A 152 -4.07 8.99 5.26
C MET A 152 -5.42 9.71 5.29
N SER A 153 -5.71 10.49 4.24
CA SER A 153 -7.02 11.10 4.07
C SER A 153 -8.04 10.02 3.74
N VAL A 154 -9.20 10.07 4.39
CA VAL A 154 -10.28 9.09 4.20
C VAL A 154 -11.28 9.68 3.19
N PRO A 155 -11.80 8.90 2.22
CA PRO A 155 -12.88 9.36 1.35
C PRO A 155 -14.07 9.87 2.19
N ALA A 156 -14.77 10.90 1.72
CA ALA A 156 -16.07 11.26 2.26
C ALA A 156 -17.03 10.08 2.04
N GLN A 157 -17.77 9.70 3.08
CA GLN A 157 -18.80 8.64 3.00
C GLN A 157 -20.01 9.09 2.20
#